data_AF-L8JU27-F1
#
_entry.id   AF-L8JU27-F1
#
_cell.length_a   1.000
_cell.length_b   1.000
_cell.length_c   1.000
_cell.angle_alpha   90.00
_cell.angle_beta   90.00
_cell.angle_gamma   90.00
#
_symmetry.space_group_name_H-M   'P 1'
#
loop_
_entity.id
_entity.type
_entity.pdbx_description
1 polymer ?
#
loop_
_entity_poly.entity_id
_entity_poly.type
_entity_poly.pdbx_seq_one_letter_code
_entity_poly.pdbx_strand_id
1 'polypeptide(L)'
;MKTTWENSQEQYRLLIQEMNHLINNTDGLIQSFEGINMEFGQSIYENELDKIMAKDGSLKDYEREFRLLYYSFKGYAERLKIYRERIRLLTIKDPVNYPYN
;
A
#
# COMPACT_ATOMS: atom_id res chain seq x y z
N MET A 1 33.29 -16.09 -9.82
CA MET A 1 32.25 -15.74 -10.80
C MET A 1 30.95 -16.34 -10.30
N LYS A 2 29.87 -15.56 -10.21
CA LYS A 2 28.54 -16.12 -9.89
C LYS A 2 27.97 -16.81 -11.13
N THR A 3 27.33 -17.95 -10.94
CA THR A 3 26.58 -18.66 -11.98
C THR A 3 25.32 -17.86 -12.36
N THR A 4 24.75 -18.15 -13.54
CA THR A 4 23.47 -17.57 -13.97
C THR A 4 22.35 -17.83 -12.97
N TRP A 5 22.37 -19.00 -12.30
CA TRP A 5 21.45 -19.36 -11.23
C TRP A 5 21.61 -18.47 -10.00
N GLU A 6 22.83 -18.31 -9.48
CA GLU A 6 23.10 -17.45 -8.33
C GLU A 6 22.70 -15.99 -8.59
N ASN A 7 22.88 -15.51 -9.82
CA ASN A 7 22.44 -14.17 -10.22
C ASN A 7 20.90 -14.07 -10.26
N SER A 8 20.21 -15.06 -10.83
CA SER A 8 18.73 -15.08 -10.88
C SER A 8 18.14 -15.09 -9.47
N GLN A 9 18.61 -15.97 -8.59
CA GLN A 9 18.16 -16.04 -7.19
C GLN A 9 18.36 -14.71 -6.45
N GLU A 10 19.52 -14.08 -6.65
CA GLU A 10 19.83 -12.80 -6.01
C GLU A 10 18.91 -11.67 -6.48
N GLN A 11 18.60 -11.60 -7.78
CA GLN A 11 17.68 -10.59 -8.32
C GLN A 11 16.26 -10.76 -7.77
N TYR A 12 15.74 -11.99 -7.71
CA TYR A 12 14.44 -12.23 -7.09
C TYR A 12 14.43 -11.90 -5.61
N ARG A 13 15.50 -12.23 -4.87
CA ARG A 13 15.64 -11.89 -3.45
C ARG A 13 15.56 -10.38 -3.24
N LEU A 14 16.31 -9.61 -4.01
CA LEU A 14 16.28 -8.14 -3.97
C LEU A 14 14.90 -7.61 -4.32
N LEU A 15 14.28 -8.12 -5.38
CA LEU A 15 12.94 -7.68 -5.80
C LEU A 15 11.89 -7.93 -4.71
N ILE A 16 11.92 -9.10 -4.05
CA ILE A 16 11.02 -9.42 -2.93
C ILE A 16 11.28 -8.51 -1.73
N GLN A 17 12.54 -8.17 -1.44
CA GLN A 17 12.90 -7.24 -0.37
C GLN A 17 12.34 -5.83 -0.64
N GLU A 18 12.60 -5.28 -1.83
CA GLU A 18 12.10 -3.96 -2.21
C GLU A 18 10.56 -3.92 -2.22
N MET A 19 9.92 -5.02 -2.66
CA MET A 19 8.48 -5.18 -2.56
C MET A 19 7.96 -5.13 -1.12
N ASN A 20 8.63 -5.81 -0.17
CA ASN A 20 8.26 -5.75 1.24
C ASN A 20 8.45 -4.34 1.81
N HIS A 21 9.53 -3.65 1.45
CA HIS A 21 9.74 -2.25 1.84
C HIS A 21 8.62 -1.36 1.32
N LEU A 22 8.23 -1.49 0.06
CA LEU A 22 7.15 -0.71 -0.54
C LEU A 22 5.79 -1.00 0.13
N ILE A 23 5.49 -2.27 0.45
CA ILE A 23 4.27 -2.65 1.19
C ILE A 23 4.27 -1.99 2.57
N ASN A 24 5.36 -2.13 3.34
CA ASN A 24 5.46 -1.57 4.68
C ASN A 24 5.32 -0.04 4.67
N ASN A 25 5.97 0.64 3.72
CA ASN A 25 5.86 2.09 3.57
C ASN A 25 4.43 2.51 3.20
N THR A 26 3.76 1.75 2.33
CA THR A 26 2.37 2.03 1.94
C THR A 26 1.41 1.81 3.11
N ASP A 27 1.57 0.73 3.86
CA ASP A 27 0.77 0.45 5.06
C ASP A 27 1.00 1.54 6.13
N GLY A 28 2.24 2.00 6.30
CA GLY A 28 2.57 3.13 7.18
C GLY A 28 1.91 4.44 6.74
N LEU A 29 1.93 4.75 5.44
CA LEU A 29 1.24 5.93 4.90
C LEU A 29 -0.27 5.89 5.14
N ILE A 30 -0.91 4.72 5.00
CA ILE A 30 -2.33 4.54 5.29
C ILE A 30 -2.62 4.84 6.76
N GLN A 31 -1.79 4.33 7.68
CA GLN A 31 -1.94 4.58 9.11
C GLN A 31 -1.76 6.06 9.46
N SER A 32 -0.74 6.72 8.89
CA SER A 32 -0.53 8.16 9.09
C SER A 32 -1.69 8.98 8.54
N PHE A 33 -2.21 8.64 7.36
CA PHE A 33 -3.37 9.30 6.78
C PHE A 33 -4.62 9.14 7.64
N GLU A 34 -4.87 7.95 8.17
CA GLU A 34 -5.97 7.69 9.11
C GLU A 34 -5.81 8.50 10.40
N GLY A 35 -4.60 8.55 10.97
CA GLY A 35 -4.28 9.35 12.15
C GLY A 35 -4.55 10.84 11.95
N ILE A 36 -3.99 11.43 10.89
CA ILE A 36 -4.20 12.84 10.55
C ILE A 36 -5.69 13.15 10.35
N ASN A 37 -6.43 12.25 9.69
CA ASN A 37 -7.86 12.43 9.49
C ASN A 37 -8.66 12.35 10.79
N MET A 38 -8.27 11.48 11.73
CA MET A 38 -8.91 11.43 13.05
C MET A 38 -8.67 12.73 13.84
N GLU A 39 -7.44 13.25 13.84
CA GLU A 39 -7.10 14.52 14.49
C GLU A 39 -7.87 15.70 13.88
N PHE A 40 -7.96 15.74 12.55
CA PHE A 40 -8.73 16.75 11.84
C PHE A 40 -10.23 16.61 12.11
N GLY A 41 -10.76 15.39 12.09
CA GLY A 41 -12.15 15.09 12.45
C GLY A 41 -12.48 15.52 13.87
N GLN A 42 -11.63 15.20 14.85
CA GLN A 42 -11.77 15.65 16.23
C GLN A 42 -11.83 17.18 16.30
N SER A 43 -10.93 17.86 15.58
CA SER A 43 -10.93 19.33 15.51
C SER A 43 -12.21 19.91 14.92
N ILE A 44 -12.87 19.22 13.97
CA ILE A 44 -14.17 19.64 13.43
C ILE A 44 -15.26 19.57 14.52
N TYR A 45 -15.33 18.48 15.27
CA TYR A 45 -16.37 18.27 16.28
C TYR A 45 -16.17 19.11 17.54
N GLU A 46 -14.93 19.24 18.02
CA GLU A 46 -14.62 20.01 19.24
C GLU A 46 -14.91 21.51 19.07
N ASN A 47 -14.76 22.04 17.85
CA ASN A 47 -14.99 23.45 17.56
C ASN A 47 -16.41 23.74 17.03
N GLU A 48 -17.33 22.77 17.12
CA GLU A 48 -18.69 22.83 16.55
C GLU A 48 -18.73 23.25 15.07
N LEU A 49 -17.64 22.99 14.34
CA LEU A 49 -17.54 23.29 12.92
C LEU A 49 -18.37 22.32 12.09
N ASP A 50 -18.68 21.14 12.64
CA ASP A 50 -19.55 20.14 12.04
C ASP A 50 -20.89 20.73 11.58
N LYS A 51 -21.51 21.58 12.40
CA LYS A 51 -22.79 22.23 12.07
C LYS A 51 -22.65 23.23 10.92
N ILE A 52 -21.55 23.98 10.89
CA ILE A 52 -21.26 24.98 9.84
C ILE A 52 -20.98 24.26 8.52
N MET A 53 -20.10 23.25 8.57
CA MET A 53 -19.72 22.43 7.42
C MET A 53 -20.89 21.56 6.91
N ALA A 54 -21.81 21.14 7.78
CA ALA A 54 -23.01 20.44 7.36
C ALA A 54 -23.96 21.38 6.60
N LYS A 55 -24.04 22.65 6.99
CA LYS A 55 -24.92 23.66 6.39
C LYS A 55 -24.45 24.09 5.00
N ASP A 56 -23.15 24.18 4.77
CA ASP A 56 -22.59 24.50 3.45
C ASP A 56 -22.35 23.25 2.57
N GLY A 57 -22.53 22.04 3.13
CA GLY A 57 -22.37 20.77 2.43
C GLY A 57 -20.95 20.20 2.43
N SER A 58 -19.95 20.96 2.90
CA SER A 58 -18.54 20.58 2.91
C SER A 58 -18.23 19.37 3.80
N LEU A 59 -19.03 19.12 4.85
CA LEU A 59 -18.83 17.96 5.73
C LEU A 59 -18.93 16.64 4.96
N LYS A 60 -19.94 16.51 4.09
CA LYS A 60 -20.14 15.31 3.27
C LYS A 60 -19.06 15.16 2.20
N ASP A 61 -18.62 16.26 1.61
CA ASP A 61 -17.54 16.23 0.63
C ASP A 61 -16.23 15.79 1.29
N TYR A 62 -15.89 16.34 2.45
CA TYR A 62 -14.75 15.90 3.26
C TYR A 62 -14.80 14.39 3.55
N GLU A 63 -15.90 13.88 4.10
CA GLU A 63 -16.05 12.46 4.42
C GLU A 63 -15.95 11.56 3.18
N ARG A 64 -16.50 12.02 2.05
CA ARG A 64 -16.41 11.31 0.77
C ARG A 64 -14.96 11.26 0.28
N GLU A 65 -14.26 12.38 0.23
CA GLU A 65 -12.88 12.44 -0.25
C GLU A 65 -11.95 11.60 0.62
N PHE A 66 -12.10 11.67 1.95
CA PHE A 66 -11.36 10.80 2.86
C PHE A 66 -11.60 9.32 2.54
N ARG A 67 -12.87 8.92 2.41
CA ARG A 67 -13.25 7.53 2.11
C ARG A 67 -12.64 7.05 0.79
N LEU A 68 -12.73 7.87 -0.26
CA LEU A 68 -12.20 7.54 -1.58
C LEU A 68 -10.68 7.33 -1.54
N LEU A 69 -9.95 8.25 -0.91
CA LEU A 69 -8.50 8.16 -0.78
C LEU A 69 -8.08 6.98 0.08
N TYR A 70 -8.72 6.78 1.23
CA TYR A 70 -8.44 5.68 2.15
C TYR A 70 -8.57 4.31 1.47
N TYR A 71 -9.70 4.07 0.79
CA TYR A 71 -9.91 2.80 0.09
C TYR A 71 -9.02 2.66 -1.15
N SER A 72 -8.67 3.77 -1.81
CA SER A 72 -7.69 3.74 -2.90
C SER A 72 -6.33 3.27 -2.41
N PHE A 73 -5.83 3.81 -1.29
CA PHE A 73 -4.57 3.40 -0.68
C PHE A 73 -4.60 1.93 -0.23
N LYS A 74 -5.67 1.50 0.45
CA LYS A 74 -5.86 0.08 0.78
C LYS A 74 -5.82 -0.82 -0.46
N GLY A 75 -6.48 -0.40 -1.54
CA GLY A 75 -6.43 -1.12 -2.82
C GLY A 75 -5.02 -1.20 -3.42
N TYR A 76 -4.20 -0.14 -3.31
CA TYR A 76 -2.80 -0.17 -3.75
C TYR A 76 -1.97 -1.14 -2.90
N ALA A 77 -2.12 -1.12 -1.58
CA ALA A 77 -1.43 -2.03 -0.67
C ALA A 77 -1.75 -3.51 -0.98
N GLU A 78 -3.02 -3.84 -1.21
CA GLU A 78 -3.42 -5.20 -1.58
C GLU A 78 -2.85 -5.63 -2.95
N ARG A 79 -2.82 -4.72 -3.94
CA ARG A 79 -2.18 -5.01 -5.23
C ARG A 79 -0.69 -5.31 -5.08
N LEU A 80 0.02 -4.59 -4.21
CA LEU A 80 1.43 -4.86 -3.92
C LEU A 80 1.61 -6.24 -3.30
N LYS A 81 0.75 -6.64 -2.35
CA LYS A 81 0.79 -7.99 -1.77
C LYS A 81 0.62 -9.06 -2.85
N ILE A 82 -0.34 -8.86 -3.77
CA ILE A 82 -0.55 -9.77 -4.91
C ILE A 82 0.69 -9.84 -5.82
N TYR A 83 1.31 -8.71 -6.14
CA TYR A 83 2.52 -8.69 -6.97
C TYR A 83 3.69 -9.42 -6.32
N ARG A 84 3.86 -9.29 -4.99
CA ARG A 84 4.88 -10.05 -4.26
C ARG A 84 4.67 -11.56 -4.40
N GLU A 85 3.43 -12.04 -4.26
CA GLU A 85 3.14 -13.47 -4.43
C GLU A 85 3.39 -13.92 -5.88
N ARG A 86 3.08 -13.08 -6.88
CA ARG A 86 3.42 -13.38 -8.28
C ARG A 86 4.93 -13.50 -8.51
N ILE A 87 5.72 -12.60 -7.91
CA ILE A 87 7.17 -12.66 -8.02
C ILE A 87 7.73 -13.93 -7.38
N ARG A 88 7.22 -14.33 -6.20
CA ARG A 88 7.60 -15.62 -5.59
C ARG A 88 7.32 -16.81 -6.51
N LEU A 89 6.17 -16.81 -7.18
CA LEU A 89 5.84 -17.85 -8.15
C LEU A 89 6.79 -17.83 -9.36
N LEU A 90 7.19 -16.64 -9.84
CA LEU A 90 8.16 -16.52 -10.93
C LEU A 90 9.52 -17.08 -10.53
N THR A 91 9.98 -16.85 -9.30
CA THR A 91 11.23 -17.42 -8.79
C THR A 91 11.24 -18.95 -8.88
N ILE A 92 10.10 -19.59 -8.56
CA ILE A 92 9.93 -21.05 -8.62
C ILE A 92 9.84 -21.56 -10.06
N LYS A 93 9.19 -20.80 -10.95
CA LYS A 93 8.93 -21.20 -12.35
C LYS A 93 10.02 -20.80 -13.33
N ASP A 94 10.99 -19.99 -12.90
CA ASP A 94 12.11 -19.57 -13.75
C ASP A 94 12.91 -20.82 -14.19
N PRO A 95 13.03 -21.10 -15.50
CA PRO A 95 13.78 -22.26 -16.00
C PRO A 95 15.25 -22.26 -15.60
N VAL A 96 15.82 -21.10 -15.28
CA VAL A 96 17.18 -21.00 -14.72
C VAL A 96 17.22 -21.58 -13.31
N ASN A 97 16.13 -21.41 -12.53
CA ASN A 97 15.98 -21.87 -11.15
C ASN A 97 15.38 -23.27 -11.03
N TYR A 98 14.70 -23.74 -12.07
CA TYR A 98 14.15 -25.08 -12.19
C TYR A 98 14.34 -25.59 -13.64
N PRO A 99 15.53 -26.12 -13.99
CA PRO A 99 15.79 -26.61 -15.33
C PRO A 99 14.85 -27.78 -15.65
N TYR A 100 14.21 -27.73 -16.82
CA TYR A 100 13.46 -28.86 -17.35
C TYR A 100 14.48 -29.97 -17.69
N ASN A 101 14.43 -31.07 -16.92
CA ASN A 101 15.18 -32.29 -17.23
C ASN A 101 14.74 -32.87 -18.57
#